data_AF-A0AAV5VR88-F1
#
_entry.id   AF-A0AAV5VR88-F1
#
_cell.length_a   1.000
_cell.length_b   1.000
_cell.length_c   1.000
_cell.angle_alpha   90.00
_cell.angle_beta   90.00
_cell.angle_gamma   90.00
#
_symmetry.space_group_name_H-M   'P 1'
#
loop_
_entity.id
_entity.type
_entity.pdbx_description
1 polymer ?
#
loop_
_entity_poly.entity_id
_entity_poly.type
_entity_poly.pdbx_seq_one_letter_code
_entity_poly.pdbx_strand_id
1 'polypeptide(L)'
;FACLGAISSLFMMSFERQTATVEFWNYEQTSKYYGYKLAGAHILIASMFSLSFFLTFHFEFPLVVYCSITTPRGETVNQIAALLLTIMETWTIVMFMRMLRMNRARLEADNSFTLSERYQISENIR
;
A
#
# COMPACT_ATOMS: atom_id res chain seq x y z
N PHE A 1 0.08 14.99 -3.21
CA PHE A 1 1.25 14.11 -3.30
C PHE A 1 1.51 13.29 -2.04
N ALA A 2 1.61 13.90 -0.85
CA ALA A 2 1.88 13.15 0.39
C ALA A 2 0.88 12.02 0.68
N CYS A 3 -0.44 12.29 0.59
CA CYS A 3 -1.47 11.27 0.82
C CYS A 3 -1.40 10.11 -0.19
N LEU A 4 -1.14 10.42 -1.47
CA LEU A 4 -1.00 9.39 -2.51
C LEU A 4 0.15 8.44 -2.18
N GLY A 5 1.33 8.98 -1.89
CA GLY A 5 2.51 8.19 -1.54
C GLY A 5 2.32 7.36 -0.28
N ALA A 6 1.62 7.91 0.72
CA ALA A 6 1.31 7.17 1.95
C ALA A 6 0.38 5.97 1.68
N ILE A 7 -0.74 6.19 0.98
CA ILE A 7 -1.72 5.13 0.69
C ILE A 7 -1.10 4.06 -0.23
N SER A 8 -0.35 4.46 -1.26
CA SER A 8 0.33 3.49 -2.13
C SER A 8 1.40 2.69 -1.38
N SER A 9 2.09 3.30 -0.41
CA SER A 9 3.06 2.60 0.43
C SER A 9 2.36 1.57 1.35
N LEU A 10 1.26 1.97 1.99
CA LEU A 10 0.47 1.08 2.85
C LEU A 10 -0.12 -0.08 2.05
N PHE A 11 -0.60 0.19 0.83
CA PHE A 11 -1.08 -0.83 -0.08
C PHE A 11 0.01 -1.85 -0.43
N MET A 12 1.23 -1.40 -0.75
CA MET A 12 2.36 -2.30 -1.05
C MET A 12 2.80 -3.09 0.18
N MET A 13 2.85 -2.45 1.35
CA MET A 13 3.13 -3.10 2.62
C MET A 13 2.09 -4.18 2.96
N SER A 14 0.82 -4.00 2.57
CA SER A 14 -0.21 -5.02 2.79
C SER A 14 0.09 -6.33 2.06
N PHE A 15 0.70 -6.28 0.86
CA PHE A 15 1.13 -7.48 0.14
C PHE A 15 2.36 -8.12 0.76
N GLU A 16 3.34 -7.33 1.16
CA GLU A 16 4.53 -7.82 1.86
C GLU A 16 4.14 -8.57 3.14
N ARG A 17 3.26 -7.98 3.94
CA ARG A 17 2.73 -8.60 5.17
C ARG A 17 1.82 -9.80 4.90
N GLN A 18 1.09 -9.81 3.79
CA GLN A 18 0.30 -10.98 3.39
C GLN A 18 1.22 -12.15 3.04
N THR A 19 2.29 -11.91 2.30
CA THR A 19 3.30 -12.93 1.99
C THR A 19 3.99 -13.41 3.26
N ALA A 20 4.38 -12.49 4.17
CA ALA A 20 4.94 -12.85 5.47
C ALA A 20 3.97 -13.71 6.31
N THR A 21 2.68 -13.44 6.22
CA THR A 21 1.65 -14.23 6.90
C THR A 21 1.48 -15.60 6.24
N VAL A 22 1.38 -15.69 4.91
CA VAL A 22 1.12 -16.97 4.22
C VAL A 22 2.34 -17.89 4.25
N GLU A 23 3.54 -17.34 4.06
CA GLU A 23 4.80 -18.07 3.89
C GLU A 23 5.76 -17.91 5.09
N PHE A 24 5.24 -17.76 6.31
CA PHE A 24 6.06 -17.46 7.50
C PHE A 24 7.29 -18.40 7.64
N TRP A 25 7.08 -19.71 7.50
CA TRP A 25 8.11 -20.76 7.51
C TRP A 25 9.36 -20.45 6.66
N ASN A 26 9.20 -19.84 5.48
CA ASN A 26 10.28 -19.58 4.52
C ASN A 26 10.50 -18.08 4.24
N TYR A 27 9.85 -17.20 5.01
CA TYR A 27 9.79 -15.78 4.71
C TYR A 27 11.16 -15.14 4.52
N GLU A 28 12.13 -15.47 5.39
CA GLU A 28 13.48 -14.89 5.34
C GLU A 28 14.24 -15.19 4.04
N GLN A 29 13.94 -16.33 3.39
CA GLN A 29 14.58 -16.74 2.14
C GLN A 29 13.85 -16.19 0.91
N THR A 30 12.51 -16.17 0.93
CA THR A 30 11.68 -15.73 -0.22
C THR A 30 11.52 -14.19 -0.30
N SER A 31 11.63 -13.49 0.83
CA SER A 31 11.26 -12.08 0.97
C SER A 31 12.07 -11.09 0.11
N LYS A 32 13.38 -11.30 -0.05
CA LYS A 32 14.27 -10.28 -0.65
C LYS A 32 13.89 -9.92 -2.09
N TYR A 33 13.70 -10.92 -2.96
CA TYR A 33 13.36 -10.68 -4.36
C TYR A 33 11.93 -10.14 -4.52
N TYR A 34 11.00 -10.65 -3.70
CA TYR A 34 9.62 -10.17 -3.68
C TYR A 34 9.52 -8.70 -3.25
N GLY A 35 10.29 -8.29 -2.24
CA GLY A 35 10.37 -6.91 -1.77
C GLY A 35 10.83 -5.94 -2.86
N TYR A 36 11.85 -6.28 -3.65
CA TYR A 36 12.28 -5.45 -4.77
C TYR A 36 11.21 -5.31 -5.86
N LYS A 37 10.44 -6.37 -6.14
CA LYS A 37 9.32 -6.31 -7.09
C LYS A 37 8.22 -5.37 -6.61
N LEU A 38 7.87 -5.43 -5.31
CA LEU A 38 6.88 -4.53 -4.71
C LEU A 38 7.38 -3.07 -4.71
N ALA A 39 8.64 -2.82 -4.37
CA ALA A 39 9.23 -1.49 -4.43
C ALA A 39 9.22 -0.91 -5.85
N GLY A 40 9.56 -1.72 -6.85
CA GLY A 40 9.47 -1.34 -8.26
C GLY A 40 8.04 -0.97 -8.67
N ALA A 41 7.06 -1.80 -8.27
CA ALA A 41 5.64 -1.51 -8.52
C ALA A 41 5.18 -0.22 -7.82
N HIS A 42 5.62 0.02 -6.59
CA HIS A 42 5.31 1.25 -5.86
C HIS A 42 5.82 2.51 -6.59
N ILE A 43 7.09 2.49 -7.01
CA ILE A 43 7.71 3.59 -7.75
C ILE A 43 6.98 3.85 -9.07
N LEU A 44 6.56 2.79 -9.77
CA LEU A 44 5.81 2.90 -11.01
C LEU A 44 4.44 3.55 -10.80
N ILE A 45 3.69 3.13 -9.78
CA ILE A 45 2.39 3.75 -9.46
C ILE A 45 2.58 5.21 -9.08
N ALA A 46 3.52 5.51 -8.18
CA ALA A 46 3.80 6.87 -7.74
C ALA A 46 4.21 7.79 -8.91
N SER A 47 5.04 7.29 -9.83
CA SER A 47 5.48 8.06 -11.00
C SER A 47 4.34 8.30 -12.00
N MET A 48 3.48 7.30 -12.25
CA MET A 48 2.32 7.46 -13.14
C MET A 48 1.34 8.52 -12.63
N PHE A 49 0.99 8.46 -11.34
CA PHE A 49 0.14 9.49 -10.76
C PHE A 49 0.83 10.86 -10.84
N SER A 50 2.11 10.93 -10.50
CA SER A 50 2.85 12.20 -10.54
C SER A 50 2.92 12.81 -11.92
N LEU A 51 3.17 12.00 -12.95
CA LEU A 51 3.15 12.42 -14.34
C LEU A 51 1.75 12.87 -14.77
N SER A 52 0.70 12.13 -14.37
CA SER A 52 -0.69 12.48 -14.68
C SER A 52 -1.07 13.84 -14.08
N PHE A 53 -0.66 14.10 -12.84
CA PHE A 53 -0.82 15.41 -12.22
C PHE A 53 -0.01 16.49 -12.97
N PHE A 54 1.25 16.23 -13.28
CA PHE A 54 2.09 17.19 -14.00
C PHE A 54 1.52 17.59 -15.37
N LEU A 55 1.01 16.63 -16.15
CA LEU A 55 0.40 16.88 -17.46
C LEU A 55 -0.96 17.57 -17.37
N THR A 56 -1.75 17.27 -16.33
CA THR A 56 -3.09 17.83 -16.17
C THR A 56 -3.06 19.28 -15.66
N PHE A 57 -2.09 19.58 -14.80
CA PHE A 57 -1.94 20.89 -14.16
C PHE A 57 -0.80 21.71 -14.80
N HIS A 58 -0.53 21.52 -16.10
CA HIS A 58 0.48 22.28 -16.81
C HIS A 58 0.23 23.79 -16.64
N PHE A 59 1.21 24.52 -16.10
CA PHE A 59 1.09 25.92 -15.70
C PHE A 59 1.19 26.85 -16.92
N GLU A 60 0.12 26.95 -17.71
CA GLU A 60 0.12 27.84 -18.90
C GLU A 60 -0.11 29.33 -18.59
N PHE A 61 -0.41 29.72 -17.35
CA PHE A 61 -0.75 31.10 -17.00
C PHE A 61 0.05 31.63 -15.79
N PRO A 62 0.43 32.92 -15.76
CA PRO A 62 1.08 33.52 -14.60
C PRO A 62 0.13 33.42 -13.40
N LEU A 63 0.64 32.87 -12.29
CA LEU A 63 -0.05 32.62 -11.03
C LEU A 63 -1.21 33.58 -10.77
N VAL A 64 -2.44 33.14 -11.05
CA VAL A 64 -3.60 33.69 -10.35
C VAL A 64 -3.90 32.70 -9.23
N VAL A 65 -3.55 33.11 -8.02
CA VAL A 65 -3.80 32.37 -6.78
C VAL A 65 -5.31 32.40 -6.51
N TYR A 66 -6.08 31.69 -7.33
CA TYR A 66 -7.43 31.32 -6.96
C TYR A 66 -7.29 30.21 -5.92
N CYS A 67 -7.96 30.34 -4.76
CA CYS A 67 -8.21 29.22 -3.84
C CYS A 67 -9.17 28.18 -4.45
N SER A 68 -9.03 27.92 -5.75
CA SER A 68 -9.74 26.90 -6.51
C SER A 68 -8.66 25.97 -7.05
N ILE A 69 -8.52 24.84 -6.37
CA ILE A 69 -7.53 23.78 -6.63
C ILE A 69 -7.83 23.03 -7.95
N THR A 70 -8.95 23.32 -8.61
CA THR A 70 -9.45 22.50 -9.72
C THR A 70 -9.80 23.34 -10.94
N THR A 71 -9.01 23.18 -12.01
CA THR A 71 -9.51 23.40 -13.36
C THR A 71 -10.60 22.34 -13.67
N PRO A 72 -11.56 22.58 -14.58
CA PRO A 72 -12.59 21.59 -14.92
C PRO A 72 -12.00 20.24 -15.36
N ARG A 73 -10.83 20.27 -16.03
CA ARG A 73 -10.08 19.07 -16.41
C ARG A 73 -9.40 18.38 -15.22
N GLY A 74 -8.92 19.16 -14.25
CA GLY A 74 -8.32 18.66 -13.02
C GLY A 74 -9.34 18.04 -12.06
N GLU A 75 -10.60 18.49 -12.09
CA GLU A 75 -11.68 17.93 -11.27
C GLU A 75 -11.91 16.44 -11.56
N THR A 76 -12.09 16.07 -12.83
CA THR A 76 -12.30 14.67 -13.24
C THR A 76 -11.10 13.79 -12.86
N VAL A 77 -9.88 14.29 -13.06
CA VAL A 77 -8.65 13.55 -12.69
C VAL A 77 -8.56 13.36 -11.18
N ASN A 78 -8.89 14.39 -10.39
CA ASN A 78 -8.91 14.30 -8.94
C ASN A 78 -9.99 13.33 -8.42
N GLN A 79 -11.18 13.33 -9.02
CA GLN A 79 -12.26 12.42 -8.65
C GLN A 79 -11.87 10.96 -8.93
N ILE A 80 -11.29 10.67 -10.10
CA ILE A 80 -10.79 9.33 -10.43
C ILE A 80 -9.66 8.92 -9.47
N ALA A 81 -8.70 9.81 -9.21
CA ALA A 81 -7.60 9.53 -8.29
C ALA A 81 -8.12 9.27 -6.86
N ALA A 82 -9.09 10.04 -6.39
CA ALA A 82 -9.71 9.85 -5.08
C ALA A 82 -10.41 8.49 -4.99
N LEU A 83 -11.19 8.09 -6.02
CA LEU A 83 -11.83 6.78 -6.07
C LEU A 83 -10.83 5.63 -5.99
N LEU A 84 -9.75 5.69 -6.78
CA LEU A 84 -8.69 4.69 -6.76
C LEU A 84 -8.00 4.60 -5.39
N LEU A 85 -7.73 5.75 -4.76
CA LEU A 85 -7.15 5.80 -3.42
C LEU A 85 -8.08 5.18 -2.38
N THR A 86 -9.38 5.47 -2.43
CA THR A 86 -10.37 4.88 -1.53
C THR A 86 -10.44 3.35 -1.68
N ILE A 87 -10.35 2.84 -2.91
CA ILE A 87 -10.32 1.39 -3.17
C ILE A 87 -9.05 0.77 -2.56
N MET A 88 -7.88 1.36 -2.77
CA MET A 88 -6.61 0.88 -2.21
C MET A 88 -6.61 0.91 -0.68
N GLU A 89 -7.12 1.97 -0.07
CA GLU A 89 -7.25 2.10 1.38
C GLU A 89 -8.19 1.03 1.96
N THR A 90 -9.37 0.85 1.35
CA THR A 90 -10.34 -0.15 1.76
C THR A 90 -9.77 -1.56 1.66
N TRP A 91 -9.08 -1.86 0.56
CA TRP A 91 -8.37 -3.13 0.37
C TRP A 91 -7.36 -3.37 1.49
N THR A 92 -6.52 -2.36 1.77
CA THR A 92 -5.47 -2.42 2.79
C THR A 92 -6.05 -2.74 4.16
N ILE A 93 -7.14 -2.07 4.54
CA ILE A 93 -7.85 -2.32 5.81
C ILE A 93 -8.39 -3.75 5.87
N VAL A 94 -9.05 -4.23 4.81
CA VAL A 94 -9.60 -5.59 4.74
C VAL A 94 -8.48 -6.64 4.87
N MET A 95 -7.36 -6.42 4.17
CA MET A 95 -6.20 -7.32 4.23
C MET A 95 -5.58 -7.37 5.63
N PHE A 96 -5.36 -6.22 6.27
CA PHE A 96 -4.84 -6.19 7.64
C PHE A 96 -5.78 -6.88 8.64
N MET A 97 -7.09 -6.66 8.54
CA MET A 97 -8.05 -7.36 9.39
C MET A 97 -8.01 -8.88 9.17
N ARG A 98 -7.92 -9.32 7.91
CA ARG A 98 -7.84 -10.75 7.57
C ARG A 98 -6.56 -11.37 8.13
N MET A 99 -5.41 -10.72 7.92
CA MET A 99 -4.12 -11.19 8.43
C MET A 99 -4.10 -11.28 9.96
N LEU A 100 -4.63 -10.27 10.64
CA LEU A 100 -4.72 -10.26 12.10
C LEU A 100 -5.52 -11.46 12.63
N ARG A 101 -6.68 -11.76 12.02
CA ARG A 101 -7.49 -12.93 12.40
C ARG A 101 -6.74 -14.23 12.16
N MET A 102 -6.06 -14.37 11.03
CA MET A 102 -5.28 -15.57 10.70
C MET A 102 -4.12 -15.78 11.68
N ASN A 103 -3.35 -14.74 11.98
CA ASN A 103 -2.20 -14.84 12.88
C ASN A 103 -2.63 -15.13 14.33
N ARG A 104 -3.73 -14.54 14.81
CA ARG A 104 -4.31 -14.87 16.13
C ARG A 104 -4.78 -16.32 16.20
N ALA A 105 -5.54 -16.77 15.21
CA ALA A 105 -6.03 -18.15 15.16
C ALA A 105 -4.87 -19.16 15.17
N ARG A 106 -3.76 -18.86 14.48
CA ARG A 106 -2.56 -19.72 14.50
C ARG A 106 -1.88 -19.73 15.86
N LEU A 107 -1.72 -18.57 16.49
CA LEU A 107 -1.11 -18.45 17.81
C LEU A 107 -1.91 -19.23 18.88
N GLU A 108 -3.24 -19.22 18.77
CA GLU A 108 -4.13 -19.95 19.68
C GLU A 108 -4.19 -21.46 19.38
N ALA A 109 -4.12 -21.85 18.11
CA ALA A 109 -4.34 -23.24 17.69
C ALA A 109 -3.11 -24.14 17.85
N ASP A 110 -1.89 -23.62 17.69
CA ASP A 110 -0.74 -24.49 17.47
C ASP A 110 0.43 -24.21 18.41
N ASN A 111 0.63 -25.15 19.35
CA ASN A 111 1.77 -25.15 20.23
C ASN A 111 3.03 -25.78 19.62
N SER A 112 2.95 -26.35 18.42
CA SER A 112 4.06 -27.06 17.77
C SER A 112 5.01 -26.16 16.98
N PHE A 113 4.68 -24.87 16.80
CA PHE A 113 5.57 -23.93 16.12
C PHE A 113 6.91 -23.78 16.82
N THR A 114 7.97 -23.73 16.00
CA THR A 114 9.32 -23.41 16.45
C THR A 114 9.38 -21.99 17.02
N LEU A 115 10.43 -21.71 17.81
CA LEU A 115 10.60 -20.40 18.44
C LEU A 115 10.67 -19.25 17.40
N SER A 116 11.28 -19.53 16.23
CA SER A 116 11.39 -18.57 15.12
C SER A 116 10.04 -18.26 14.48
N GLU A 117 9.21 -19.29 14.23
CA GLU A 117 7.88 -19.13 13.64
C GLU A 117 6.93 -18.39 14.59
N ARG A 118 6.96 -18.72 15.89
CA ARG A 118 6.20 -17.99 16.91
C ARG A 118 6.62 -16.53 16.98
N TYR A 119 7.92 -16.25 16.89
CA TYR A 119 8.44 -14.89 16.85
C TYR A 119 7.91 -14.13 15.63
N GLN A 120 7.94 -14.73 14.44
CA GLN A 120 7.42 -14.10 13.22
C GLN A 120 5.90 -13.87 13.27
N ILE A 121 5.12 -14.81 13.80
CA ILE A 121 3.67 -14.64 13.98
C ILE A 121 3.39 -13.50 14.97
N SER A 122 4.13 -13.46 16.08
CA SER A 122 4.02 -12.37 17.06
C SER A 122 4.38 -11.01 16.47
N GLU A 123 5.42 -10.94 15.65
CA GLU A 123 5.86 -9.71 14.98
C GLU A 123 4.87 -9.26 13.89
N ASN A 124 4.10 -10.18 13.30
CA ASN A 124 3.03 -9.84 12.35
C ASN A 124 1.72 -9.38 13.02
N ILE A 125 1.57 -9.61 14.33
CA ILE A 125 0.42 -9.12 15.13
C ILE A 125 0.70 -7.71 15.69
N ARG A 126 1.97 -7.41 15.99
CA ARG A 126 2.43 -6.11 16.47
C ARG A 126 2.36 -5.05 15.38
#